data_AF-A0A3E0HIK3-F1
#
_entry.id   AF-A0A3E0HIK3-F1
#
_cell.length_a   1.000
_cell.length_b   1.000
_cell.length_c   1.000
_cell.angle_alpha   90.00
_cell.angle_beta   90.00
_cell.angle_gamma   90.00
#
_symmetry.space_group_name_H-M   'P 1'
#
loop_
_entity.id
_entity.type
_entity.pdbx_description
1 polymer ?
#
loop_
_entity_poly.entity_id
_entity_poly.type
_entity_poly.pdbx_seq_one_letter_code
_entity_poly.pdbx_strand_id
1 'polypeptide(L)'
;MLLVAAYWRTNLTMRQIGPLFGVSHSAAHRVIDTLDPLLALPPVRCRRIDQVAIVDGTLVPTRDHRLAAPSKNYSYSANVQVAIDADTRLVIATGDP
;
A
#
# COMPACT_ATOMS: atom_id res chain seq x y z
N MET A 1 4.69 19.18 0.01
CA MET A 1 4.67 18.65 1.39
C MET A 1 3.74 17.46 1.56
N LEU A 2 2.53 17.46 0.97
CA LEU A 2 1.68 16.26 0.90
C LEU A 2 2.38 15.06 0.24
N LEU A 3 3.13 15.30 -0.84
CA LEU A 3 3.93 14.28 -1.52
C LEU A 3 4.98 13.64 -0.59
N VAL A 4 5.61 14.44 0.30
CA VAL A 4 6.61 13.93 1.26
C VAL A 4 5.92 13.07 2.32
N ALA A 5 4.73 13.45 2.81
CA ALA A 5 3.97 12.62 3.75
C ALA A 5 3.46 11.31 3.12
N ALA A 6 3.02 11.35 1.86
CA ALA A 6 2.64 10.16 1.10
C ALA A 6 3.86 9.25 0.83
N TYR A 7 4.98 9.85 0.42
CA TYR A 7 6.23 9.15 0.15
C TYR A 7 6.87 8.56 1.41
N TRP A 8 6.78 9.25 2.55
CA TRP A 8 7.35 8.80 3.82
C TRP A 8 6.50 7.74 4.53
N ARG A 9 5.42 7.25 3.90
CA ARG A 9 4.57 6.19 4.48
C ARG A 9 4.06 6.54 5.88
N THR A 10 3.95 7.84 6.20
CA THR A 10 3.35 8.26 7.46
C THR A 10 1.90 7.84 7.39
N ASN A 11 1.50 6.97 8.31
CA ASN A 11 0.18 6.33 8.42
C ASN A 11 -0.90 7.35 8.82
N LEU A 12 -0.94 8.48 8.12
CA LEU A 12 -1.82 9.61 8.35
C LEU A 12 -3.11 9.34 7.60
N THR A 13 -4.19 9.24 8.35
CA THR A 13 -5.52 9.08 7.79
C THR A 13 -5.92 10.33 7.00
N MET A 14 -6.80 10.18 6.00
CA MET A 14 -7.33 11.31 5.20
C MET A 14 -7.92 12.45 6.06
N ARG A 15 -8.41 12.10 7.27
CA ARG A 15 -8.93 13.06 8.27
C ARG A 15 -7.83 13.87 8.95
N GLN A 16 -6.60 13.36 9.02
CA GLN A 16 -5.44 14.07 9.54
C GLN A 16 -4.77 14.91 8.44
N ILE A 17 -4.77 14.41 7.20
CA ILE A 17 -4.17 15.11 6.06
C ILE A 17 -4.86 16.45 5.77
N GLY A 18 -6.19 16.48 5.83
CA GLY A 18 -6.96 17.69 5.49
C GLY A 18 -6.58 18.91 6.34
N PRO A 19 -6.70 18.86 7.68
CA PRO A 19 -6.30 19.95 8.56
C PRO A 19 -4.82 20.30 8.49
N LEU A 20 -3.95 19.30 8.30
CA LEU A 20 -2.48 19.48 8.32
C LEU A 20 -1.96 20.25 7.10
N PHE A 21 -2.70 20.22 6.00
CA PHE A 21 -2.37 20.93 4.76
C PHE A 21 -3.40 21.98 4.34
N GLY A 22 -4.42 22.26 5.16
CA GLY A 22 -5.49 23.21 4.85
C GLY A 22 -6.34 22.81 3.63
N VAL A 23 -6.37 21.53 3.27
CA VAL A 23 -7.10 20.99 2.11
C VAL A 23 -8.33 20.21 2.57
N SER A 24 -9.41 20.24 1.79
CA SER A 24 -10.58 19.41 2.09
C SER A 24 -10.28 17.92 1.92
N HIS A 25 -11.04 17.07 2.60
CA HIS A 25 -10.93 15.61 2.46
C HIS A 25 -11.01 15.15 0.99
N SER A 26 -11.94 15.71 0.22
CA SER A 26 -12.11 15.40 -1.20
C SER A 26 -10.94 15.89 -2.05
N ALA A 27 -10.34 17.05 -1.73
CA ALA A 27 -9.17 17.56 -2.42
C ALA A 27 -7.94 16.68 -2.14
N ALA A 28 -7.73 16.28 -0.88
CA ALA A 28 -6.67 15.34 -0.50
C ALA A 28 -6.80 14.00 -1.24
N HIS A 29 -8.02 13.44 -1.28
CA HIS A 29 -8.28 12.18 -1.97
C HIS A 29 -7.94 12.26 -3.46
N ARG A 30 -8.38 13.31 -4.16
CA ARG A 30 -8.08 13.50 -5.60
C ARG A 30 -6.60 13.67 -5.88
N VAL A 31 -5.89 14.41 -5.04
CA VAL A 31 -4.44 14.58 -5.19
C VAL A 31 -3.73 13.25 -5.00
N ILE A 32 -4.15 12.44 -4.02
CA ILE A 32 -3.60 11.10 -3.80
C ILE A 32 -3.93 10.18 -4.99
N ASP A 33 -5.18 10.13 -5.44
CA ASP A 33 -5.58 9.30 -6.60
C ASP A 33 -4.82 9.66 -7.88
N THR A 34 -4.48 10.94 -8.06
CA THR A 34 -3.70 11.42 -9.21
C THR A 34 -2.22 11.02 -9.09
N LEU A 35 -1.69 10.95 -7.86
CA LEU A 35 -0.31 10.60 -7.58
C LEU A 35 -0.10 9.09 -7.42
N ASP A 36 -1.15 8.32 -7.16
CA ASP A 36 -1.09 6.88 -6.91
C ASP A 36 -0.37 6.10 -8.03
N PRO A 37 -0.65 6.35 -9.33
CA PRO A 37 0.10 5.71 -10.42
C PRO A 37 1.58 6.10 -10.49
N LEU A 38 1.96 7.26 -9.96
CA LEU A 38 3.34 7.75 -9.91
C LEU A 38 4.11 7.21 -8.70
N LEU A 39 3.38 6.85 -7.64
CA LEU A 39 3.90 6.24 -6.41
C LEU A 39 3.88 4.72 -6.45
N ALA A 40 3.12 4.13 -7.38
CA ALA A 40 3.14 2.71 -7.67
C ALA A 40 4.55 2.30 -8.09
N LEU A 41 5.28 1.68 -7.15
CA LEU A 41 6.59 1.12 -7.43
C LEU A 41 6.42 0.08 -8.55
N PRO A 42 7.15 0.19 -9.67
CA PRO A 42 7.08 -0.82 -10.71
C PRO A 42 7.48 -2.17 -10.10
N PRO A 43 6.73 -3.26 -10.38
CA PRO A 43 7.10 -4.58 -9.91
C PRO A 43 8.52 -4.90 -10.40
N VAL A 44 9.35 -5.47 -9.53
CA VAL A 44 10.74 -5.77 -9.87
C VAL A 44 10.75 -6.82 -10.98
N ARG A 45 11.14 -6.40 -12.19
CA ARG A 45 11.04 -7.22 -13.42
C ARG A 45 12.08 -8.31 -13.54
N CYS A 46 13.19 -8.23 -12.80
CA CYS A 46 14.26 -9.22 -12.85
C CYS A 46 14.68 -9.63 -11.45
N ARG A 47 14.47 -10.90 -11.14
CA ARG A 47 15.01 -11.54 -9.94
C ARG A 47 16.45 -11.97 -10.21
N ARG A 48 17.42 -11.58 -9.39
CA ARG A 48 18.78 -12.15 -9.49
C ARG A 48 18.73 -13.62 -9.03
N ILE A 49 19.54 -14.49 -9.63
CA ILE A 49 19.51 -15.94 -9.32
C ILE A 49 19.86 -16.22 -7.85
N ASP A 50 20.66 -15.35 -7.22
CA ASP A 50 21.04 -15.37 -5.82
C ASP A 50 20.04 -14.65 -4.88
N GLN A 51 18.94 -14.12 -5.41
CA GLN A 51 18.01 -13.29 -4.65
C GLN A 51 17.11 -14.12 -3.73
N VAL A 52 17.30 -13.94 -2.42
CA VAL A 52 16.46 -14.51 -1.37
C VAL A 52 15.23 -13.62 -1.15
N ALA A 53 14.05 -14.22 -1.22
CA ALA A 53 12.78 -13.53 -1.00
C ALA A 53 12.07 -14.11 0.23
N ILE A 54 11.58 -13.22 1.09
CA ILE A 54 10.70 -13.55 2.21
C ILE A 54 9.27 -13.31 1.73
N VAL A 55 8.42 -14.33 1.83
CA VAL A 55 7.00 -14.22 1.50
C VAL A 55 6.22 -14.10 2.80
N ASP A 56 5.43 -13.04 2.92
CA ASP A 56 4.54 -12.80 4.06
C ASP A 56 3.08 -12.63 3.60
N GLY A 57 2.15 -13.07 4.44
CA GLY A 57 0.72 -12.91 4.22
C GLY A 57 0.19 -11.73 5.04
N THR A 58 -0.21 -10.66 4.37
CA THR A 58 -0.73 -9.46 5.01
C THR A 58 -2.22 -9.28 4.72
N LEU A 59 -3.02 -9.08 5.77
CA LEU A 59 -4.43 -8.71 5.64
C LEU A 59 -4.56 -7.23 5.24
N VAL A 60 -5.02 -6.99 4.02
CA VAL A 60 -5.28 -5.65 3.49
C VAL A 60 -6.78 -5.36 3.58
N PRO A 61 -7.20 -4.30 4.28
CA PRO A 61 -8.61 -3.89 4.31
C PRO A 61 -9.05 -3.51 2.90
N THR A 62 -10.09 -4.16 2.39
CA THR A 62 -10.69 -3.83 1.09
C THR A 62 -12.21 -3.84 1.19
N ARG A 63 -12.85 -2.99 0.38
CA ARG A 63 -14.31 -2.88 0.28
C ARG A 63 -14.92 -3.84 -0.73
N ASP A 64 -14.09 -4.51 -1.55
CA ASP A 64 -14.59 -5.54 -2.45
C ASP A 64 -14.91 -6.82 -1.68
N HIS A 65 -16.19 -7.03 -1.40
CA HIS A 65 -16.69 -8.19 -0.67
C HIS A 65 -16.60 -9.51 -1.44
N ARG A 66 -16.19 -9.49 -2.72
CA ARG A 66 -15.90 -10.72 -3.49
C ARG A 66 -14.53 -11.30 -3.13
N LEU A 67 -13.60 -10.44 -2.75
CA LEU A 67 -12.20 -10.78 -2.42
C LEU A 67 -11.94 -10.71 -0.91
N ALA A 68 -12.67 -9.87 -0.18
CA ALA A 68 -12.53 -9.75 1.27
C ALA A 68 -13.41 -10.72 2.06
N ALA A 69 -12.81 -11.28 3.11
CA ALA A 69 -13.51 -11.99 4.18
C ALA A 69 -13.45 -11.18 5.50
N PRO A 70 -14.41 -11.38 6.41
CA PRO A 70 -14.32 -10.82 7.76
C PRO A 70 -13.09 -11.33 8.50
N SER A 71 -12.41 -10.47 9.25
CA SER A 71 -11.27 -10.87 10.10
C SER A 71 -11.35 -10.26 11.49
N LYS A 72 -10.54 -10.79 12.41
CA LYS A 72 -10.56 -10.38 13.82
C LYS A 72 -10.22 -8.89 14.02
N ASN A 73 -9.33 -8.35 13.18
CA ASN A 73 -8.82 -7.00 13.32
C ASN A 73 -9.45 -6.01 12.32
N TYR A 74 -10.12 -6.50 11.27
CA TYR A 74 -10.73 -5.68 10.24
C TYR A 74 -12.11 -6.22 9.88
N SER A 75 -13.09 -5.33 9.71
CA SER A 75 -14.47 -5.73 9.35
C SER A 75 -14.52 -6.55 8.06
N TYR A 76 -13.70 -6.18 7.05
CA TYR A 76 -13.49 -6.93 5.80
C TYR A 76 -12.05 -6.73 5.33
N SER A 77 -11.36 -7.82 4.98
CA SER A 77 -9.98 -7.80 4.52
C SER A 77 -9.69 -8.94 3.54
N ALA A 78 -8.81 -8.71 2.58
CA ALA A 78 -8.25 -9.73 1.71
C ALA A 78 -6.84 -10.13 2.18
N ASN A 79 -6.49 -11.41 2.08
CA ASN A 79 -5.15 -11.87 2.41
C ASN A 79 -4.26 -11.73 1.18
N VAL A 80 -3.35 -10.78 1.20
CA VAL A 80 -2.45 -10.48 0.09
C VAL A 80 -1.08 -11.06 0.42
N GLN A 81 -0.53 -11.87 -0.47
CA GLN A 81 0.84 -12.37 -0.35
C GLN A 81 1.81 -11.33 -0.87
N VAL A 82 2.82 -10.98 -0.09
CA VAL A 82 3.85 -10.03 -0.46
C VAL A 82 5.20 -10.73 -0.42
N ALA A 83 5.94 -10.68 -1.52
CA ALA A 83 7.33 -11.11 -1.58
C ALA A 83 8.23 -9.88 -1.38
N ILE A 84 9.12 -9.97 -0.40
CA ILE A 84 10.08 -8.93 -0.03
C ILE A 84 11.48 -9.49 -0.27
N ASP A 85 12.32 -8.70 -0.91
CA ASP A 85 13.75 -8.99 -1.03
C ASP A 85 14.43 -8.93 0.34
N ALA A 86 15.13 -10.00 0.72
CA ALA A 86 15.72 -10.10 2.06
C ALA A 86 16.84 -9.08 2.30
N ASP A 87 17.58 -8.69 1.26
CA ASP A 87 18.78 -7.85 1.37
C ASP A 87 18.43 -6.35 1.37
N THR A 88 17.52 -5.95 0.49
CA THR A 88 17.10 -4.56 0.29
C THR A 88 15.83 -4.20 1.07
N ARG A 89 15.08 -5.21 1.55
CA ARG A 89 13.77 -5.05 2.22
C ARG A 89 12.72 -4.36 1.34
N LEU A 90 12.90 -4.40 0.03
CA LEU A 90 11.94 -3.85 -0.93
C LEU A 90 10.92 -4.91 -1.36
N VAL A 91 9.68 -4.48 -1.61
CA VAL A 91 8.65 -5.35 -2.18
C VAL A 91 9.00 -5.65 -3.63
N ILE A 92 9.07 -6.93 -3.98
CA ILE A 92 9.44 -7.38 -5.33
C ILE A 92 8.27 -7.96 -6.11
N ALA A 93 7.28 -8.52 -5.41
CA ALA A 93 6.04 -9.01 -6.00
C ALA A 93 4.90 -8.99 -4.97
N THR A 94 3.68 -8.88 -5.49
CA THR A 94 2.44 -9.02 -4.71
C THR A 94 1.58 -10.08 -5.42
N GLY A 95 1.05 -11.04 -4.67
CA GLY A 95 0.14 -12.05 -5.18
C GLY A 95 -1.29 -11.53 -5.22
N ASP A 96 -2.09 -12.08 -6.13
CA ASP A 96 -3.52 -11.78 -6.19
C ASP A 96 -4.23 -12.36 -4.94
N PRO A 97 -5.16 -11.59 -4.34
CA PRO A 97 -5.96 -12.02 -3.20
C PRO A 97 -7.02 -13.08 -3.52
#